data_AF-A0A531L4A0-F1
#
_entry.id   AF-A0A531L4A0-F1
#
_cell.length_a   1.000
_cell.length_b   1.000
_cell.length_c   1.000
_cell.angle_alpha   90.00
_cell.angle_beta   90.00
_cell.angle_gamma   90.00
#
_symmetry.space_group_name_H-M   'P 1'
#
loop_
_entity.id
_entity.type
_entity.pdbx_description
1 polymer ?
#
loop_
_entity_poly.entity_id
_entity_poly.type
_entity_poly.pdbx_seq_one_letter_code
_entity_poly.pdbx_strand_id
1 'polypeptide(L)'
;TYVAHSDSSVSAAMFKAIVEGFQAVEPLKIGELWALPSLLRFVLIENLRRIAVRVSRTRQMRQIANEVADRVLALDETSDRQAILSNYVAHAQDTTFATQLLYRLRDGSQNAGRALEWLEGELEESGSDAEEIIISEHRTLSSGNVTTGNIIRGLRLINDIDWTVWFEDVSRIDTLLRERTDFAALDFFSRDQYRTAIEEMARRSDRSEFRVAEKAIELAGHAAVADTNTVTDPTAHTDVGFFLVGPRRLELEKAIGYRPTVSVTIKRAFGKTGWLGIVVPVFALTVLLLVLSGNALVSLGLSIPSIVLMLALFAVPASEGALAFFNTVVSLFLKPTRLVGYDYKRGMPPEARTLVVVPSLIGSRD
;
A
#
# COMPACT_ATOMS: atom_id res chain seq x y z
N THR A 1 11.99 -16.37 10.56
CA THR A 1 10.88 -16.27 9.57
C THR A 1 11.30 -15.39 8.40
N TYR A 2 11.32 -15.95 7.19
CA TYR A 2 11.90 -15.46 5.93
C TYR A 2 13.18 -14.62 6.00
N VAL A 3 13.10 -13.32 6.30
CA VAL A 3 14.23 -12.36 6.32
C VAL A 3 15.32 -12.77 7.31
N ALA A 4 14.94 -13.40 8.43
CA ALA A 4 15.90 -13.92 9.41
C ALA A 4 16.57 -15.25 8.97
N HIS A 5 15.98 -16.00 8.04
CA HIS A 5 16.57 -17.24 7.50
C HIS A 5 17.32 -17.01 6.18
N SER A 6 17.12 -15.86 5.54
CA SER A 6 17.76 -15.49 4.28
C SER A 6 18.86 -14.44 4.44
N ASP A 7 19.30 -14.13 5.67
CA ASP A 7 20.23 -13.02 5.98
C ASP A 7 19.82 -11.70 5.32
N SER A 8 18.51 -11.41 5.34
CA SER A 8 17.88 -10.28 4.66
C SER A 8 18.06 -10.24 3.14
N SER A 9 18.44 -11.35 2.49
CA SER A 9 18.37 -11.47 1.04
C SER A 9 16.92 -11.65 0.62
N VAL A 10 16.49 -10.78 -0.30
CA VAL A 10 15.14 -10.79 -0.86
C VAL A 10 15.26 -11.10 -2.34
N SER A 11 14.47 -12.05 -2.83
CA SER A 11 14.23 -12.25 -4.26
C SER A 11 12.73 -12.34 -4.54
N ALA A 12 12.30 -11.85 -5.70
CA ALA A 12 10.89 -11.87 -6.09
C ALA A 12 10.36 -13.31 -6.20
N ALA A 13 11.16 -14.21 -6.76
CA ALA A 13 10.81 -15.62 -6.94
C ALA A 13 10.67 -16.36 -5.60
N MET A 14 11.60 -16.15 -4.67
CA MET A 14 11.53 -16.76 -3.34
C MET A 14 10.36 -16.18 -2.54
N PHE A 15 10.10 -14.89 -2.67
CA PHE A 15 8.95 -14.25 -2.04
C PHE A 15 7.63 -14.82 -2.57
N LYS A 16 7.51 -14.97 -3.90
CA LYS A 16 6.37 -15.64 -4.55
C LYS A 16 6.16 -17.05 -3.98
N ALA A 17 7.20 -17.90 -3.98
CA ALA A 17 7.10 -19.28 -3.50
C ALA A 17 6.64 -19.38 -2.03
N ILE A 18 7.09 -18.45 -1.18
CA ILE A 18 6.66 -18.40 0.23
C ILE A 18 5.20 -18.00 0.35
N VAL A 19 4.78 -16.99 -0.41
CA VAL A 19 3.39 -16.53 -0.40
C VAL A 19 2.46 -17.63 -0.94
N GLU A 20 2.85 -18.33 -2.00
CA GLU A 20 2.13 -19.49 -2.53
C GLU A 20 2.04 -20.62 -1.49
N GLY A 21 3.15 -20.94 -0.81
CA GLY A 21 3.17 -21.93 0.27
C GLY A 21 2.26 -21.56 1.43
N PHE A 22 2.21 -20.28 1.81
CA PHE A 22 1.29 -19.79 2.84
C PHE A 22 -0.17 -19.89 2.39
N GLN A 23 -0.46 -19.46 1.15
CA GLN A 23 -1.79 -19.48 0.56
C GLN A 23 -2.36 -20.89 0.32
N ALA A 24 -1.52 -21.93 0.36
CA ALA A 24 -1.94 -23.32 0.35
C ALA A 24 -2.66 -23.73 1.65
N VAL A 25 -2.33 -23.09 2.77
CA VAL A 25 -2.95 -23.32 4.08
C VAL A 25 -4.06 -22.29 4.32
N GLU A 26 -3.73 -21.00 4.19
CA GLU A 26 -4.66 -19.90 4.43
C GLU A 26 -4.62 -18.88 3.28
N PRO A 27 -5.68 -18.78 2.45
CA PRO A 27 -5.74 -17.83 1.35
C PRO A 27 -5.70 -16.39 1.87
N LEU A 28 -4.76 -15.60 1.35
CA LEU A 28 -4.65 -14.18 1.67
C LEU A 28 -5.72 -13.39 0.92
N LYS A 29 -6.19 -12.30 1.54
CA LYS A 29 -7.09 -11.33 0.92
C LYS A 29 -6.35 -10.45 -0.09
N ILE A 30 -7.09 -9.84 -1.00
CA ILE A 30 -6.61 -8.84 -1.97
C ILE A 30 -5.83 -7.74 -1.25
N GLY A 31 -6.40 -7.16 -0.18
CA GLY A 31 -5.75 -6.10 0.59
C GLY A 31 -4.50 -6.58 1.35
N GLU A 32 -4.48 -7.84 1.80
CA GLU A 32 -3.33 -8.43 2.49
C GLU A 32 -2.16 -8.64 1.50
N LEU A 33 -2.44 -9.13 0.30
CA LEU A 33 -1.45 -9.26 -0.78
C LEU A 33 -0.86 -7.91 -1.19
N TRP A 34 -1.69 -6.86 -1.29
CA TRP A 34 -1.19 -5.49 -1.56
C TRP A 34 -0.36 -4.89 -0.43
N ALA A 35 -0.55 -5.35 0.81
CA ALA A 35 0.23 -4.87 1.96
C ALA A 35 1.63 -5.51 2.06
N LEU A 36 1.83 -6.67 1.43
CA LEU A 36 3.06 -7.46 1.49
C LEU A 36 4.34 -6.68 1.11
N PRO A 37 4.38 -5.88 0.03
CA PRO A 37 5.57 -5.11 -0.33
C PRO A 37 5.95 -4.09 0.74
N SER A 38 4.95 -3.41 1.30
CA SER A 38 5.14 -2.42 2.37
C SER A 38 5.60 -3.09 3.66
N LEU A 39 5.04 -4.26 4.01
CA LEU A 39 5.47 -5.05 5.16
C LEU A 39 6.93 -5.52 4.99
N LEU A 40 7.32 -5.95 3.79
CA LEU A 40 8.68 -6.37 3.51
C LEU A 40 9.68 -5.21 3.63
N ARG A 41 9.34 -4.02 3.12
CA ARG A 41 10.12 -2.79 3.33
C ARG A 41 10.28 -2.50 4.82
N PHE A 42 9.19 -2.56 5.57
CA PHE A 42 9.20 -2.29 7.01
C PHE A 42 10.16 -3.24 7.75
N VAL A 43 10.10 -4.55 7.47
CA VAL A 43 10.98 -5.54 8.11
C VAL A 43 12.45 -5.29 7.76
N LEU A 44 12.77 -4.96 6.51
CA LEU A 44 14.13 -4.63 6.08
C LEU A 44 14.67 -3.37 6.78
N ILE A 45 13.83 -2.32 6.91
CA ILE A 45 14.20 -1.08 7.59
C ILE A 45 14.39 -1.32 9.09
N GLU A 46 13.53 -2.11 9.73
CA GLU A 46 13.69 -2.45 11.14
C GLU A 46 14.97 -3.26 11.40
N ASN A 47 15.33 -4.19 10.51
CA ASN A 47 16.62 -4.88 10.58
C ASN A 47 17.80 -3.92 10.39
N LEU A 48 17.70 -2.96 9.46
CA LEU A 48 18.73 -1.94 9.27
C LEU A 48 18.89 -1.07 10.52
N ARG A 49 17.78 -0.68 11.16
CA ARG A 49 17.77 0.07 12.40
C ARG A 49 18.51 -0.69 13.51
N ARG A 50 18.28 -2.00 13.65
CA ARG A 50 18.99 -2.84 14.63
C ARG A 50 20.49 -2.84 14.38
N ILE A 51 20.93 -2.97 13.13
CA ILE A 51 22.35 -2.89 12.78
C ILE A 51 22.90 -1.49 13.07
N ALA A 52 22.19 -0.42 12.71
CA ALA A 52 22.62 0.95 12.95
C ALA A 52 22.80 1.25 14.44
N VAL A 53 21.89 0.79 15.30
CA VAL A 53 22.02 0.90 16.76
C VAL A 53 23.24 0.13 17.27
N ARG A 54 23.49 -1.07 16.76
CA ARG A 54 24.68 -1.86 17.11
C ARG A 54 25.97 -1.13 16.70
N VAL A 55 26.04 -0.63 15.47
CA VAL A 55 27.20 0.14 14.96
C VAL A 55 27.43 1.40 15.78
N SER A 56 26.38 2.10 16.20
CA SER A 56 26.49 3.25 17.09
C SER A 56 27.10 2.88 18.44
N ARG A 57 26.64 1.78 19.05
CA ARG A 57 27.22 1.26 20.31
C ARG A 57 28.68 0.86 20.12
N THR A 58 29.01 0.13 19.06
CA THR A 58 30.40 -0.26 18.72
C THR A 58 31.30 0.97 18.59
N ARG A 59 30.85 2.03 17.91
CA ARG A 59 31.62 3.29 17.80
C ARG A 59 31.86 3.94 19.16
N GLN A 60 30.83 3.99 20.01
CA GLN A 60 30.95 4.51 21.37
C GLN A 60 31.95 3.71 22.21
N MET A 61 31.88 2.38 22.18
CA MET A 61 32.82 1.51 22.90
C MET A 61 34.27 1.68 22.42
N ARG A 62 34.49 1.81 21.10
CA ARG A 62 35.83 2.10 20.55
C ARG A 62 36.35 3.47 21.01
N GLN A 63 35.48 4.48 21.08
CA GLN A 63 35.87 5.79 21.57
C GLN A 63 36.29 5.74 23.03
N ILE A 64 35.51 5.08 23.89
CA ILE A 64 35.87 4.91 25.31
C ILE A 64 37.19 4.13 25.44
N ALA A 65 37.39 3.06 24.68
CA ALA A 65 38.64 2.31 24.67
C ALA A 65 39.84 3.16 24.26
N ASN A 66 39.69 4.02 23.25
CA ASN A 66 40.74 4.95 22.84
C ASN A 66 41.06 5.96 23.95
N GLU A 67 40.04 6.57 24.58
CA GLU A 67 40.22 7.52 25.68
C GLU A 67 40.92 6.87 26.89
N VAL A 68 40.57 5.62 27.21
CA VAL A 68 41.23 4.85 28.29
C VAL A 68 42.68 4.55 27.92
N ALA A 69 42.93 4.06 26.70
CA ALA A 69 44.28 3.78 26.23
C ALA A 69 45.17 5.05 26.28
N ASP A 70 44.66 6.19 25.84
CA ASP A 70 45.41 7.47 25.85
C ASP A 70 45.79 7.87 27.28
N ARG A 71 44.87 7.74 28.24
CA ARG A 71 45.14 8.05 29.65
C ARG A 71 46.17 7.10 30.26
N VAL A 72 46.07 5.81 29.96
CA VAL A 72 46.96 4.78 30.51
C VAL A 72 48.37 4.90 29.94
N LEU A 73 48.49 5.20 28.63
CA LEU A 73 49.77 5.40 27.96
C LEU A 73 50.47 6.71 28.33
N ALA A 74 49.72 7.72 28.78
CA ALA A 74 50.26 9.02 29.19
C ALA A 74 50.83 9.04 30.62
N LEU A 75 50.53 8.05 31.45
CA LEU A 75 51.03 7.95 32.83
C LEU A 75 52.34 7.17 32.86
N ASP A 76 53.30 7.59 33.69
CA ASP A 76 54.58 6.87 33.89
C ASP A 76 54.49 5.82 35.01
N GLU A 77 53.71 6.09 36.08
CA GLU A 77 53.59 5.21 37.24
C GLU A 77 52.58 4.07 37.05
N THR A 78 52.91 2.89 37.57
CA THR A 78 52.11 1.66 37.37
C THR A 78 50.84 1.62 38.24
N SER A 79 50.89 2.16 39.46
CA SER A 79 49.74 2.22 40.39
C SER A 79 48.59 3.06 39.83
N ASP A 80 48.92 4.20 39.21
CA ASP A 80 47.92 5.12 38.67
C ASP A 80 47.19 4.54 37.47
N ARG A 81 47.87 3.74 36.65
CA ARG A 81 47.26 3.01 35.53
C ARG A 81 46.22 2.00 36.00
N GLN A 82 46.55 1.21 37.01
CA GLN A 82 45.65 0.17 37.53
C GLN A 82 44.41 0.80 38.20
N ALA A 83 44.58 1.93 38.88
CA ALA A 83 43.46 2.70 39.42
C ALA A 83 42.50 3.17 38.31
N ILE A 84 43.02 3.64 37.17
CA ILE A 84 42.18 4.03 36.03
C ILE A 84 41.45 2.81 35.46
N LEU A 85 42.17 1.74 35.15
CA LEU A 85 41.63 0.54 34.52
C LEU A 85 40.54 -0.14 35.36
N SER A 86 40.67 -0.12 36.69
CA SER A 86 39.66 -0.68 37.60
C SER A 86 38.26 -0.06 37.46
N ASN A 87 38.14 1.16 36.93
CA ASN A 87 36.84 1.79 36.63
C ASN A 87 36.17 1.23 35.37
N TYR A 88 36.88 0.43 34.57
CA TYR A 88 36.45 -0.07 33.25
C TYR A 88 36.28 -1.59 33.19
N VAL A 89 36.24 -2.28 34.34
CA VAL A 89 35.98 -3.73 34.45
C VAL A 89 34.73 -4.15 33.65
N ALA A 90 33.61 -3.45 33.81
CA ALA A 90 32.38 -3.74 33.08
C ALA A 90 32.51 -3.51 31.56
N HIS A 91 33.43 -2.65 31.12
CA HIS A 91 33.69 -2.38 29.70
C HIS A 91 34.63 -3.42 29.10
N ALA A 92 35.54 -4.00 29.89
CA ALA A 92 36.44 -5.08 29.46
C ALA A 92 35.67 -6.34 29.02
N GLN A 93 34.43 -6.53 29.49
CA GLN A 93 33.54 -7.60 29.04
C GLN A 93 32.88 -7.33 27.67
N ASP A 94 32.90 -6.09 27.16
CA ASP A 94 32.40 -5.77 25.81
C ASP A 94 33.49 -6.09 24.78
N THR A 95 33.23 -7.05 23.89
CA THR A 95 34.19 -7.54 22.88
C THR A 95 34.78 -6.42 22.03
N THR A 96 34.00 -5.37 21.71
CA THR A 96 34.51 -4.25 20.92
C THR A 96 35.47 -3.38 21.73
N PHE A 97 35.15 -3.09 22.99
CA PHE A 97 36.04 -2.32 23.87
C PHE A 97 37.35 -3.08 24.11
N ALA A 98 37.27 -4.36 24.51
CA ALA A 98 38.43 -5.19 24.79
C ALA A 98 39.34 -5.33 23.56
N THR A 99 38.77 -5.60 22.38
CA THR A 99 39.55 -5.73 21.14
C THR A 99 40.27 -4.42 20.78
N GLN A 100 39.59 -3.28 20.92
CA GLN A 100 40.18 -1.97 20.61
C GLN A 100 41.27 -1.58 21.62
N LEU A 101 41.04 -1.85 22.92
CA LEU A 101 42.03 -1.58 23.97
C LEU A 101 43.26 -2.48 23.82
N LEU A 102 43.05 -3.78 23.54
CA LEU A 102 44.12 -4.74 23.24
C LEU A 102 44.98 -4.27 22.06
N TYR A 103 44.34 -3.84 20.96
CA TYR A 103 45.04 -3.28 19.80
C TYR A 103 45.89 -2.06 20.18
N ARG A 104 45.34 -1.10 20.93
CA ARG A 104 46.05 0.13 21.34
C ARG A 104 47.20 -0.14 22.31
N LEU A 105 47.03 -1.07 23.25
CA LEU A 105 48.06 -1.41 24.25
C LEU A 105 49.20 -2.21 23.63
N ARG A 106 48.91 -3.11 22.68
CA ARG A 106 49.93 -3.89 21.97
C ARG A 106 50.81 -3.05 21.05
N ASP A 107 50.28 -1.95 20.52
CA ASP A 107 51.03 -0.96 19.71
C ASP A 107 51.81 0.05 20.59
N GLY A 108 51.56 0.08 21.89
CA GLY A 108 52.28 0.90 22.87
C GLY A 108 53.65 0.32 23.22
N SER A 109 54.62 1.18 23.54
CA SER A 109 55.99 0.78 23.92
C SER A 109 56.03 -0.01 25.25
N GLN A 110 57.24 -0.37 25.72
CA GLN A 110 57.57 -1.20 26.92
C GLN A 110 56.74 -0.92 28.20
N ASN A 111 56.06 0.22 28.27
CA ASN A 111 55.21 0.66 29.35
C ASN A 111 53.80 0.01 29.39
N ALA A 112 53.32 -0.64 28.33
CA ALA A 112 51.95 -1.16 28.28
C ALA A 112 51.73 -2.55 28.96
N GLY A 113 52.80 -3.23 29.39
CA GLY A 113 52.74 -4.64 29.83
C GLY A 113 51.74 -4.93 30.96
N ARG A 114 51.70 -4.11 32.01
CA ARG A 114 50.76 -4.32 33.15
C ARG A 114 49.29 -4.04 32.80
N ALA A 115 49.04 -3.11 31.87
CA ALA A 115 47.70 -2.81 31.40
C ALA A 115 47.16 -3.94 30.50
N LEU A 116 48.07 -4.57 29.74
CA LEU A 116 47.78 -5.78 28.96
C LEU A 116 47.47 -6.96 29.88
N GLU A 117 48.31 -7.21 30.90
CA GLU A 117 48.07 -8.26 31.91
C GLU A 117 46.72 -8.07 32.63
N TRP A 118 46.33 -6.82 32.94
CA TRP A 118 45.01 -6.54 33.50
C TRP A 118 43.88 -6.93 32.54
N LEU A 119 43.97 -6.52 31.27
CA LEU A 119 42.93 -6.82 30.29
C LEU A 119 42.81 -8.34 30.03
N GLU A 120 43.93 -9.05 29.98
CA GLU A 120 43.96 -10.51 29.86
C GLU A 120 43.31 -11.18 31.08
N GLY A 121 43.60 -10.71 32.29
CA GLY A 121 42.96 -11.20 33.51
C GLY A 121 41.44 -11.01 33.54
N GLU A 122 40.95 -9.84 33.11
CA GLU A 122 39.50 -9.58 33.01
C GLU A 122 38.81 -10.46 31.95
N LEU A 123 39.50 -10.73 30.84
CA LEU A 123 39.00 -11.62 29.79
C LEU A 123 38.92 -13.06 30.30
N GLU A 124 39.95 -13.55 31.00
CA GLU A 124 39.96 -14.87 31.63
C GLU A 124 38.87 -15.03 32.68
N GLU A 125 38.63 -14.02 33.53
CA GLU A 125 37.52 -14.03 34.50
C GLU A 125 36.14 -14.12 33.81
N SER A 126 36.01 -13.54 32.61
CA SER A 126 34.81 -13.65 31.79
C SER A 126 34.72 -14.93 30.94
N GLY A 127 35.75 -15.79 30.98
CA GLY A 127 35.81 -17.05 30.25
C GLY A 127 36.14 -16.92 28.76
N SER A 128 36.82 -15.84 28.36
CA SER A 128 37.26 -15.57 26.98
C SER A 128 38.77 -15.35 26.96
N ASP A 129 39.37 -15.34 25.77
CA ASP A 129 40.75 -14.89 25.58
C ASP A 129 40.88 -13.81 24.49
N ALA A 130 42.10 -13.28 24.33
CA ALA A 130 42.43 -12.26 23.35
C ALA A 130 42.19 -12.68 21.89
N GLU A 131 42.42 -13.96 21.56
CA GLU A 131 42.20 -14.49 20.21
C GLU A 131 40.70 -14.63 19.91
N GLU A 132 39.93 -15.14 20.88
CA GLU A 132 38.50 -15.35 20.79
C GLU A 132 37.74 -14.01 20.64
N ILE A 133 38.10 -12.96 21.38
CA ILE A 133 37.47 -11.64 21.21
C ILE A 133 37.76 -11.05 19.83
N ILE A 134 38.97 -11.23 19.29
CA ILE A 134 39.34 -10.74 17.95
C ILE A 134 38.53 -11.48 16.88
N ILE A 135 38.43 -12.81 16.99
CA ILE A 135 37.64 -13.64 16.07
C ILE A 135 36.16 -13.27 16.14
N SER A 136 35.61 -13.09 17.35
CA SER A 136 34.20 -12.76 17.56
C SER A 136 33.83 -11.37 17.01
N GLU A 137 34.69 -10.37 17.19
CA GLU A 137 34.55 -9.03 16.61
C GLU A 137 34.61 -9.10 15.08
N HIS A 138 35.56 -9.85 14.51
CA HIS A 138 35.67 -9.99 13.05
C HIS A 138 34.45 -10.70 12.44
N ARG A 139 33.93 -11.76 13.06
CA ARG A 139 32.70 -12.45 12.65
C ARG A 139 31.50 -11.50 12.69
N THR A 140 31.37 -10.74 13.77
CA THR A 140 30.32 -9.73 13.95
C THR A 140 30.34 -8.68 12.84
N LEU A 141 31.50 -8.10 12.54
CA LEU A 141 31.64 -7.08 11.50
C LEU A 141 31.35 -7.63 10.11
N SER A 142 31.88 -8.82 9.81
CA SER A 142 31.69 -9.47 8.51
C SER A 142 30.22 -9.81 8.25
N SER A 143 29.56 -10.43 9.22
CA SER A 143 28.12 -10.74 9.14
C SER A 143 27.26 -9.48 9.02
N GLY A 144 27.59 -8.43 9.79
CA GLY A 144 26.89 -7.15 9.74
C GLY A 144 26.99 -6.46 8.38
N ASN A 145 28.18 -6.48 7.77
CA ASN A 145 28.40 -5.90 6.44
C ASN A 145 27.62 -6.65 5.34
N VAL A 146 27.63 -7.99 5.37
CA VAL A 146 26.87 -8.81 4.42
C VAL A 146 25.36 -8.55 4.55
N THR A 147 24.85 -8.56 5.79
CA THR A 147 23.43 -8.32 6.07
C THR A 147 23.02 -6.92 5.62
N THR A 148 23.83 -5.90 5.91
CA THR A 148 23.57 -4.52 5.44
C THR A 148 23.52 -4.46 3.92
N GLY A 149 24.48 -5.09 3.23
CA GLY A 149 24.48 -5.18 1.77
C GLY A 149 23.23 -5.88 1.21
N ASN A 150 22.78 -6.96 1.85
CA ASN A 150 21.55 -7.67 1.49
C ASN A 150 20.30 -6.83 1.69
N ILE A 151 20.20 -6.11 2.81
CA ILE A 151 19.08 -5.19 3.09
C ILE A 151 19.01 -4.10 2.01
N ILE A 152 20.14 -3.45 1.68
CA ILE A 152 20.16 -2.38 0.68
C ILE A 152 19.77 -2.91 -0.71
N ARG A 153 20.31 -4.09 -1.09
CA ARG A 153 19.89 -4.77 -2.33
C ARG A 153 18.42 -5.14 -2.32
N GLY A 154 17.90 -5.63 -1.20
CA GLY A 154 16.49 -5.99 -1.02
C GLY A 154 15.57 -4.77 -1.14
N LEU A 155 15.90 -3.66 -0.49
CA LEU A 155 15.13 -2.41 -0.60
C LEU A 155 15.11 -1.88 -2.03
N ARG A 156 16.24 -1.97 -2.75
CA ARG A 156 16.32 -1.61 -4.17
C ARG A 156 15.44 -2.53 -5.02
N LEU A 157 15.58 -3.84 -4.84
CA LEU A 157 14.77 -4.83 -5.56
C LEU A 157 13.27 -4.58 -5.38
N ILE A 158 12.83 -4.26 -4.16
CA ILE A 158 11.42 -3.96 -3.89
C ILE A 158 10.96 -2.73 -4.68
N ASN A 159 11.82 -1.75 -4.94
CA ASN A 159 11.45 -0.60 -5.76
C ASN A 159 11.47 -0.91 -7.26
N ASP A 160 12.28 -1.87 -7.70
CA ASP A 160 12.42 -2.24 -9.11
C ASP A 160 11.35 -3.26 -9.56
N ILE A 161 10.69 -3.98 -8.64
CA ILE A 161 9.61 -4.94 -8.95
C ILE A 161 8.33 -4.20 -9.33
N ASP A 162 7.72 -4.59 -10.46
CA ASP A 162 6.33 -4.26 -10.76
C ASP A 162 5.38 -5.13 -9.89
N TRP A 163 4.98 -4.56 -8.76
CA TRP A 163 4.08 -5.20 -7.80
C TRP A 163 2.72 -5.52 -8.37
N THR A 164 2.32 -4.83 -9.44
CA THR A 164 1.07 -5.07 -10.15
C THR A 164 1.09 -6.45 -10.80
N VAL A 165 2.13 -6.70 -11.59
CA VAL A 165 2.32 -7.99 -12.26
C VAL A 165 2.56 -9.10 -11.23
N TRP A 166 3.38 -8.83 -10.21
CA TRP A 166 3.62 -9.79 -9.13
C TRP A 166 2.33 -10.17 -8.38
N PHE A 167 1.45 -9.21 -8.09
CA PHE A 167 0.16 -9.46 -7.46
C PHE A 167 -0.72 -10.36 -8.34
N GLU A 168 -0.82 -10.06 -9.63
CA GLU A 168 -1.64 -10.82 -10.59
C GLU A 168 -1.17 -12.26 -10.78
N ASP A 169 0.11 -12.51 -10.53
CA ASP A 169 0.74 -13.81 -10.58
C ASP A 169 0.48 -14.68 -9.34
N VAL A 170 0.16 -14.06 -8.20
CA VAL A 170 0.08 -14.71 -6.88
C VAL A 170 -1.35 -14.70 -6.32
N SER A 171 -2.21 -13.80 -6.79
CA SER A 171 -3.62 -13.70 -6.41
C SER A 171 -4.41 -14.92 -6.91
N ARG A 172 -4.88 -15.76 -5.97
CA ARG A 172 -5.75 -16.90 -6.29
C ARG A 172 -7.07 -16.48 -6.92
N ILE A 173 -7.55 -15.28 -6.63
CA ILE A 173 -8.77 -14.71 -7.22
C ILE A 173 -8.52 -14.33 -8.67
N ASP A 174 -7.36 -13.75 -8.98
CA ASP A 174 -6.97 -13.45 -10.36
C ASP A 174 -6.78 -14.72 -11.17
N THR A 175 -6.16 -15.76 -10.59
CA THR A 175 -6.07 -17.09 -11.23
C THR A 175 -7.46 -17.63 -11.55
N LEU A 176 -8.37 -17.61 -10.57
CA LEU A 176 -9.75 -18.10 -10.76
C LEU A 176 -10.49 -17.35 -11.87
N LEU A 177 -10.42 -16.02 -11.88
CA LEU A 177 -11.07 -15.20 -12.91
C LEU A 177 -10.44 -15.42 -14.29
N ARG A 178 -9.10 -15.50 -14.36
CA ARG A 178 -8.36 -15.72 -15.61
C ARG A 178 -8.66 -17.08 -16.25
N GLU A 179 -8.87 -18.12 -15.44
CA GLU A 179 -9.16 -19.48 -15.92
C GLU A 179 -10.60 -19.64 -16.44
N ARG A 180 -11.53 -18.84 -15.94
CA ARG A 180 -12.97 -19.06 -16.14
C ARG A 180 -13.67 -17.95 -16.91
N THR A 181 -13.02 -16.81 -17.13
CA THR A 181 -13.58 -15.65 -17.81
C THR A 181 -12.53 -14.97 -18.71
N ASP A 182 -12.93 -13.91 -19.38
CA ASP A 182 -12.09 -13.03 -20.20
C ASP A 182 -11.23 -12.04 -19.39
N PHE A 183 -11.12 -12.22 -18.06
CA PHE A 183 -10.43 -11.31 -17.15
C PHE A 183 -8.99 -10.99 -17.59
N ALA A 184 -8.31 -11.95 -18.22
CA ALA A 184 -6.95 -11.78 -18.76
C ALA A 184 -6.84 -10.71 -19.86
N ALA A 185 -7.92 -10.51 -20.62
CA ALA A 185 -7.98 -9.58 -21.74
C ALA A 185 -8.35 -8.17 -21.30
N LEU A 186 -8.76 -7.97 -20.05
CA LEU A 186 -9.14 -6.67 -19.51
C LEU A 186 -7.92 -5.79 -19.20
N ASP A 187 -8.09 -4.48 -19.34
CA ASP A 187 -7.09 -3.51 -18.90
C ASP A 187 -6.91 -3.55 -17.38
N PHE A 188 -5.78 -3.03 -16.90
CA PHE A 188 -5.45 -3.11 -15.47
C PHE A 188 -6.52 -2.44 -14.59
N PHE A 189 -7.05 -1.28 -15.01
CA PHE A 189 -8.07 -0.56 -14.26
C PHE A 189 -9.38 -1.35 -14.15
N SER A 190 -9.79 -2.06 -15.20
CA SER A 190 -10.99 -2.90 -15.16
C SER A 190 -10.81 -4.12 -14.26
N ARG A 191 -9.63 -4.75 -14.33
CA ARG A 191 -9.28 -5.84 -13.40
C ARG A 191 -9.30 -5.37 -11.94
N ASP A 192 -8.77 -4.18 -11.67
CA ASP A 192 -8.78 -3.57 -10.35
C ASP A 192 -10.19 -3.20 -9.87
N GLN A 193 -11.08 -2.74 -10.76
CA GLN A 193 -12.49 -2.54 -10.46
C GLN A 193 -13.17 -3.83 -10.00
N TYR A 194 -12.87 -4.97 -10.64
CA TYR A 194 -13.42 -6.27 -10.26
C TYR A 194 -12.89 -6.68 -8.87
N ARG A 195 -11.58 -6.55 -8.63
CA ARG A 195 -10.97 -6.81 -7.32
C ARG A 195 -11.60 -5.97 -6.21
N THR A 196 -11.74 -4.66 -6.45
CA THR A 196 -12.38 -3.73 -5.51
C THR A 196 -13.83 -4.13 -5.23
N ALA A 197 -14.60 -4.48 -6.27
CA ALA A 197 -15.99 -4.91 -6.10
C ALA A 197 -16.09 -6.20 -5.27
N ILE A 198 -15.22 -7.19 -5.52
CA ILE A 198 -15.14 -8.43 -4.75
C ILE A 198 -14.80 -8.14 -3.29
N GLU A 199 -13.79 -7.30 -3.03
CA GLU A 199 -13.38 -6.92 -1.68
C GLU A 199 -14.51 -6.20 -0.91
N GLU A 200 -15.16 -5.21 -1.54
CA GLU A 200 -16.27 -4.47 -0.95
C GLU A 200 -17.45 -5.39 -0.58
N MET A 201 -17.76 -6.33 -1.46
CA MET A 201 -18.85 -7.29 -1.27
C MET A 201 -18.49 -8.30 -0.17
N ALA A 202 -17.28 -8.86 -0.19
CA ALA A 202 -16.80 -9.80 0.81
C ALA A 202 -16.82 -9.17 2.21
N ARG A 203 -16.34 -7.93 2.35
CA ARG A 203 -16.25 -7.20 3.63
C ARG A 203 -17.60 -7.02 4.35
N ARG A 204 -18.71 -7.04 3.61
CA ARG A 204 -20.07 -6.92 4.18
C ARG A 204 -20.95 -8.12 3.87
N SER A 205 -20.32 -9.27 3.67
CA SER A 205 -20.95 -10.58 3.58
C SER A 205 -20.26 -11.54 4.54
N ASP A 206 -20.90 -12.66 4.87
CA ASP A 206 -20.28 -13.73 5.67
C ASP A 206 -19.42 -14.67 4.78
N ARG A 207 -18.90 -14.18 3.65
CA ARG A 207 -18.18 -14.94 2.62
C ARG A 207 -16.78 -14.39 2.40
N SER A 208 -15.83 -15.27 2.09
CA SER A 208 -14.49 -14.86 1.68
C SER A 208 -14.50 -14.27 0.26
N GLU A 209 -13.50 -13.45 -0.05
CA GLU A 209 -13.33 -12.84 -1.38
C GLU A 209 -13.30 -13.88 -2.50
N PHE A 210 -12.62 -15.01 -2.26
CA PHE A 210 -12.61 -16.15 -3.20
C PHE A 210 -14.01 -16.70 -3.46
N ARG A 211 -14.83 -16.88 -2.41
CA ARG A 211 -16.21 -17.40 -2.55
C ARG A 211 -17.14 -16.39 -3.25
N VAL A 212 -16.91 -15.09 -3.07
CA VAL A 212 -17.65 -14.05 -3.80
C VAL A 212 -17.31 -14.09 -5.30
N ALA A 213 -16.03 -14.20 -5.64
CA ALA A 213 -15.58 -14.34 -7.03
C ALA A 213 -16.14 -15.61 -7.70
N GLU A 214 -16.04 -16.75 -7.02
CA GLU A 214 -16.60 -18.03 -7.46
C GLU A 214 -18.11 -17.90 -7.70
N LYS A 215 -18.86 -17.27 -6.79
CA LYS A 215 -20.30 -17.10 -6.95
C LYS A 215 -20.68 -16.21 -8.13
N ALA A 216 -19.88 -15.17 -8.40
CA ALA A 216 -20.07 -14.32 -9.57
C ALA A 216 -19.89 -15.11 -10.87
N ILE A 217 -18.86 -15.97 -10.94
CA ILE A 217 -18.60 -16.85 -12.09
C ILE A 217 -19.74 -17.88 -12.25
N GLU A 218 -20.21 -18.49 -11.17
CA GLU A 218 -21.35 -19.42 -11.23
C GLU A 218 -22.61 -18.75 -11.80
N LEU A 219 -22.91 -17.53 -11.38
CA LEU A 219 -24.08 -16.79 -11.88
C LEU A 219 -23.93 -16.41 -13.36
N ALA A 220 -22.73 -16.00 -13.77
CA ALA A 220 -22.38 -15.77 -15.18
C ALA A 220 -22.56 -17.03 -16.03
N GLY A 221 -22.08 -18.18 -15.54
CA GLY A 221 -22.23 -19.47 -16.21
C GLY A 221 -23.69 -19.91 -16.35
N HIS A 222 -24.49 -19.80 -15.30
CA HIS A 222 -25.92 -20.15 -15.36
C HIS A 222 -26.71 -19.23 -16.29
N ALA A 223 -26.39 -17.93 -16.31
CA ALA A 223 -27.01 -16.98 -17.24
C ALA A 223 -26.71 -17.33 -18.69
N ALA A 224 -25.45 -17.67 -19.01
CA ALA A 224 -25.07 -18.11 -20.35
C ALA A 224 -25.86 -19.35 -20.82
N VAL A 225 -26.07 -20.33 -19.94
CA VAL A 225 -26.86 -21.54 -20.26
C VAL A 225 -28.35 -21.22 -20.45
N ALA A 226 -28.90 -20.31 -19.64
CA ALA A 226 -30.30 -19.90 -19.76
C ALA A 226 -30.56 -19.10 -21.05
N ASP A 227 -29.64 -18.21 -21.44
CA ASP A 227 -29.75 -17.38 -22.64
C ASP A 227 -29.58 -18.18 -23.93
N THR A 228 -28.88 -19.32 -23.90
CA THR A 228 -28.74 -20.24 -25.05
C THR A 228 -30.09 -20.83 -25.52
N ASN A 229 -31.12 -20.88 -24.65
CA ASN A 229 -32.46 -21.32 -25.02
C ASN A 229 -33.28 -20.24 -25.77
N THR A 230 -32.76 -19.01 -25.87
CA THR A 230 -33.30 -17.95 -26.73
C THR A 230 -32.34 -17.74 -27.91
N VAL A 231 -32.85 -17.82 -29.14
CA VAL A 231 -32.09 -17.90 -30.40
C VAL A 231 -31.40 -16.57 -30.78
N THR A 232 -30.61 -16.00 -29.86
CA THR A 232 -29.85 -14.77 -30.11
C THR A 232 -28.43 -14.95 -29.60
N ASP A 233 -27.56 -15.32 -30.53
CA ASP A 233 -26.10 -15.25 -30.46
C ASP A 233 -25.38 -16.21 -29.47
N PRO A 234 -24.65 -17.23 -29.95
CA PRO A 234 -23.79 -18.11 -29.14
C PRO A 234 -22.68 -17.36 -28.37
N THR A 235 -22.47 -16.08 -28.64
CA THR A 235 -21.46 -15.23 -27.99
C THR A 235 -22.01 -14.35 -26.87
N ALA A 236 -23.32 -14.40 -26.59
CA ALA A 236 -23.95 -13.71 -25.46
C ALA A 236 -23.66 -14.42 -24.12
N HIS A 237 -22.38 -14.70 -23.84
CA HIS A 237 -21.96 -15.04 -22.49
C HIS A 237 -22.15 -13.80 -21.63
N THR A 238 -23.05 -13.87 -20.64
CA THR A 238 -23.13 -12.81 -19.63
C THR A 238 -21.77 -12.77 -18.91
N ASP A 239 -20.95 -11.76 -19.21
CA ASP A 239 -19.65 -11.55 -18.57
C ASP A 239 -19.83 -11.43 -17.05
N VAL A 240 -18.89 -12.01 -16.29
CA VAL A 240 -18.79 -11.86 -14.83
C VAL A 240 -18.83 -10.38 -14.40
N GLY A 241 -18.35 -9.47 -15.27
CA GLY A 241 -18.47 -8.02 -15.11
C GLY A 241 -19.88 -7.52 -14.84
N PHE A 242 -20.90 -8.13 -15.46
CA PHE A 242 -22.30 -7.77 -15.24
C PHE A 242 -22.76 -7.98 -13.79
N PHE A 243 -22.18 -8.97 -13.11
CA PHE A 243 -22.47 -9.30 -11.72
C PHE A 243 -21.54 -8.57 -10.74
N LEU A 244 -20.30 -8.26 -11.12
CA LEU A 244 -19.36 -7.58 -10.24
C LEU A 244 -19.58 -6.06 -10.22
N VAL A 245 -19.67 -5.44 -11.40
CA VAL A 245 -19.72 -3.97 -11.56
C VAL A 245 -20.92 -3.50 -12.37
N GLY A 246 -21.63 -4.40 -13.04
CA GLY A 246 -22.72 -4.08 -13.95
C GLY A 246 -24.14 -4.14 -13.34
N PRO A 247 -25.17 -4.14 -14.21
CA PRO A 247 -26.57 -4.04 -13.81
C PRO A 247 -27.09 -5.21 -12.97
N ARG A 248 -26.50 -6.41 -13.12
CA ARG A 248 -26.91 -7.64 -12.42
C ARG A 248 -26.23 -7.81 -11.05
N ARG A 249 -25.49 -6.81 -10.59
CA ARG A 249 -24.83 -6.83 -9.27
C ARG A 249 -25.78 -7.12 -8.11
N LEU A 250 -27.04 -6.68 -8.17
CA LEU A 250 -28.03 -6.96 -7.13
C LEU A 250 -28.35 -8.47 -6.99
N GLU A 251 -28.22 -9.26 -8.05
CA GLU A 251 -28.42 -10.70 -8.00
C GLU A 251 -27.29 -11.37 -7.22
N LEU A 252 -26.04 -10.97 -7.50
CA LEU A 252 -24.88 -11.45 -6.76
C LEU A 252 -24.95 -11.04 -5.29
N GLU A 253 -25.29 -9.79 -5.00
CA GLU A 253 -25.45 -9.28 -3.63
C GLU A 253 -26.46 -10.10 -2.81
N LYS A 254 -27.59 -10.47 -3.41
CA LYS A 254 -28.58 -11.35 -2.77
C LYS A 254 -28.02 -12.76 -2.56
N ALA A 255 -27.33 -13.32 -3.55
CA ALA A 255 -26.78 -14.67 -3.49
C ALA A 255 -25.71 -14.83 -2.40
N ILE A 256 -24.93 -13.78 -2.12
CA ILE A 256 -23.87 -13.80 -1.10
C ILE A 256 -24.32 -13.25 0.27
N GLY A 257 -25.55 -12.71 0.37
CA GLY A 257 -26.06 -12.12 1.61
C GLY A 257 -25.42 -10.77 1.96
N TYR A 258 -25.10 -9.96 0.96
CA TYR A 258 -24.45 -8.66 1.13
C TYR A 258 -25.34 -7.65 1.86
N ARG A 259 -24.77 -6.93 2.85
CA ARG A 259 -25.47 -5.90 3.62
C ARG A 259 -25.00 -4.50 3.20
N PRO A 260 -25.76 -3.76 2.35
CA PRO A 260 -25.35 -2.46 1.85
C PRO A 260 -25.28 -1.41 2.96
N THR A 261 -24.40 -0.41 2.81
CA THR A 261 -24.39 0.76 3.69
C THR A 261 -25.55 1.71 3.40
N VAL A 262 -25.89 2.54 4.39
CA VAL A 262 -26.83 3.66 4.21
C VAL A 262 -26.41 4.53 3.01
N SER A 263 -25.11 4.83 2.87
CA SER A 263 -24.59 5.63 1.75
C SER A 263 -24.83 4.96 0.38
N VAL A 264 -24.61 3.65 0.26
CA VAL A 264 -24.88 2.90 -0.97
C VAL A 264 -26.36 2.86 -1.29
N THR A 265 -27.22 2.67 -0.27
CA THR A 265 -28.67 2.67 -0.43
C THR A 265 -29.18 4.03 -0.90
N ILE A 266 -28.71 5.14 -0.32
CA ILE A 266 -29.06 6.51 -0.75
C ILE A 266 -28.62 6.76 -2.19
N LYS A 267 -27.37 6.40 -2.54
CA LYS A 267 -26.85 6.54 -3.92
C LYS A 267 -27.71 5.77 -4.93
N ARG A 268 -28.13 4.55 -4.58
CA ARG A 268 -29.02 3.73 -5.43
C ARG A 268 -30.41 4.34 -5.55
N ALA A 269 -30.99 4.83 -4.45
CA ALA A 269 -32.28 5.50 -4.46
C ALA A 269 -32.25 6.75 -5.36
N PHE A 270 -31.18 7.54 -5.26
CA PHE A 270 -30.95 8.69 -6.13
C PHE A 270 -30.73 8.28 -7.60
N GLY A 271 -29.98 7.21 -7.88
CA GLY A 271 -29.83 6.71 -9.25
C GLY A 271 -31.16 6.26 -9.89
N LYS A 272 -32.10 5.74 -9.08
CA LYS A 272 -33.41 5.29 -9.55
C LYS A 272 -34.37 6.43 -9.93
N THR A 273 -34.19 7.64 -9.40
CA THR A 273 -35.05 8.78 -9.75
C THR A 273 -34.73 9.35 -11.14
N GLY A 274 -33.57 9.00 -11.71
CA GLY A 274 -33.17 9.43 -13.05
C GLY A 274 -33.14 10.96 -13.17
N TRP A 275 -33.65 11.49 -14.27
CA TRP A 275 -33.70 12.94 -14.51
C TRP A 275 -34.51 13.73 -13.46
N LEU A 276 -35.54 13.12 -12.84
CA LEU A 276 -36.32 13.77 -11.79
C LEU A 276 -35.50 14.05 -10.53
N GLY A 277 -34.47 13.22 -10.27
CA GLY A 277 -33.51 13.45 -9.18
C GLY A 277 -32.67 14.73 -9.36
N ILE A 278 -32.60 15.25 -10.58
CA ILE A 278 -31.89 16.49 -10.91
C ILE A 278 -32.88 17.66 -10.96
N VAL A 279 -33.98 17.50 -11.70
CA VAL A 279 -34.93 18.59 -11.96
C VAL A 279 -35.61 19.07 -10.68
N VAL A 280 -36.06 18.15 -9.81
CA VAL A 280 -36.84 18.52 -8.62
C VAL A 280 -36.01 19.33 -7.61
N PRO A 281 -34.79 18.90 -7.20
CA PRO A 281 -33.98 19.68 -6.26
C PRO A 281 -33.52 21.01 -6.83
N VAL A 282 -33.13 21.05 -8.12
CA VAL A 282 -32.71 22.29 -8.78
C VAL A 282 -33.89 23.27 -8.84
N PHE A 283 -35.06 22.81 -9.27
CA PHE A 283 -36.27 23.65 -9.31
C PHE A 283 -36.65 24.16 -7.92
N ALA A 284 -36.63 23.30 -6.89
CA ALA A 284 -36.92 23.69 -5.52
C ALA A 284 -35.93 24.74 -5.00
N LEU A 285 -34.64 24.59 -5.30
CA LEU A 285 -33.60 25.54 -4.92
C LEU A 285 -33.75 26.88 -5.66
N THR A 286 -34.09 26.86 -6.95
CA THR A 286 -34.40 28.06 -7.72
C THR A 286 -35.60 28.80 -7.15
N VAL A 287 -36.70 28.09 -6.84
CA VAL A 287 -37.88 28.69 -6.21
C VAL A 287 -37.55 29.25 -4.84
N LEU A 288 -36.75 28.55 -4.04
CA LEU A 288 -36.30 29.04 -2.73
C LEU A 288 -35.53 30.36 -2.86
N LEU A 289 -34.59 30.46 -3.80
CA LEU A 289 -33.85 31.69 -4.06
C LEU A 289 -34.77 32.83 -4.51
N LEU A 290 -35.75 32.55 -5.38
CA LEU A 290 -36.74 33.54 -5.82
C LEU A 290 -37.63 34.03 -4.67
N VAL A 291 -38.08 33.15 -3.79
CA VAL A 291 -38.90 33.50 -2.62
C VAL A 291 -38.09 34.34 -1.62
N LEU A 292 -36.83 33.96 -1.35
CA LEU A 292 -35.96 34.71 -0.46
C LEU A 292 -35.68 36.12 -1.01
N SER A 293 -35.33 36.23 -2.30
CA SER A 293 -35.13 37.51 -2.97
C SER A 293 -36.41 38.33 -2.99
N GLY A 294 -37.56 37.72 -3.27
CA GLY A 294 -38.87 38.39 -3.28
C GLY A 294 -39.23 38.97 -1.91
N ASN A 295 -39.07 38.18 -0.84
CA ASN A 295 -39.30 38.64 0.53
C ASN A 295 -38.36 39.78 0.92
N ALA A 296 -37.08 39.71 0.52
CA ALA A 296 -36.12 40.79 0.74
C ALA A 296 -36.55 42.08 0.01
N LEU A 297 -36.99 41.99 -1.25
CA LEU A 297 -37.48 43.14 -2.03
C LEU A 297 -38.75 43.76 -1.45
N VAL A 298 -39.68 42.93 -0.93
CA VAL A 298 -40.87 43.41 -0.20
C VAL A 298 -40.45 44.16 1.06
N SER A 299 -39.47 43.64 1.82
CA SER A 299 -38.98 44.30 3.03
C SER A 299 -38.29 45.64 2.77
N LEU A 300 -37.77 45.85 1.57
CA LEU A 300 -37.19 47.13 1.10
C LEU A 300 -38.25 48.15 0.65
N GLY A 301 -39.55 47.78 0.68
CA GLY A 301 -40.65 48.69 0.34
C GLY A 301 -40.83 48.94 -1.17
N LEU A 302 -40.32 48.05 -2.01
CA LEU A 302 -40.44 48.18 -3.47
C LEU A 302 -41.87 47.95 -3.96
N SER A 303 -42.23 48.57 -5.09
CA SER A 303 -43.56 48.40 -5.69
C SER A 303 -43.71 47.02 -6.34
N ILE A 304 -44.90 46.43 -6.28
CA ILE A 304 -45.18 45.08 -6.83
C ILE A 304 -44.69 44.92 -8.28
N PRO A 305 -44.92 45.86 -9.22
CA PRO A 305 -44.42 45.71 -10.60
C PRO A 305 -42.90 45.65 -10.70
N SER A 306 -42.18 46.42 -9.86
CA SER A 306 -40.71 46.41 -9.83
C SER A 306 -40.16 45.09 -9.28
N ILE A 307 -40.82 44.51 -8.27
CA ILE A 307 -40.48 43.21 -7.71
C ILE A 307 -40.65 42.10 -8.77
N VAL A 308 -41.78 42.09 -9.49
CA VAL A 308 -42.02 41.10 -10.55
C VAL A 308 -40.96 41.19 -11.65
N LEU A 309 -40.62 42.40 -12.10
CA LEU A 309 -39.60 42.61 -13.13
C LEU A 309 -38.22 42.13 -12.66
N MET A 310 -37.84 42.45 -11.42
CA MET A 310 -36.54 42.02 -10.85
C MET A 310 -36.47 40.51 -10.63
N LEU A 311 -37.54 39.88 -10.16
CA LEU A 311 -37.59 38.41 -10.02
C LEU A 311 -37.52 37.72 -11.38
N ALA A 312 -38.17 38.25 -12.41
CA ALA A 312 -38.09 37.72 -13.76
C ALA A 312 -36.65 37.79 -14.31
N LEU A 313 -35.95 38.91 -14.09
CA LEU A 313 -34.55 39.06 -14.50
C LEU A 313 -33.60 38.17 -13.67
N PHE A 314 -33.89 37.98 -12.37
CA PHE A 314 -33.09 37.14 -11.47
C PHE A 314 -33.33 35.64 -11.64
N ALA A 315 -34.44 35.22 -12.24
CA ALA A 315 -34.78 33.79 -12.40
C ALA A 315 -33.70 33.01 -13.16
N VAL A 316 -33.09 33.60 -14.19
CA VAL A 316 -32.02 32.95 -14.97
C VAL A 316 -30.75 32.77 -14.12
N PRO A 317 -30.16 33.83 -13.53
CA PRO A 317 -29.03 33.68 -12.60
C PRO A 317 -29.31 32.74 -11.42
N ALA A 318 -30.53 32.78 -10.85
CA ALA A 318 -30.92 31.90 -9.75
C ALA A 318 -30.92 30.43 -10.17
N SER A 319 -31.41 30.14 -11.38
CA SER A 319 -31.43 28.77 -11.93
C SER A 319 -30.02 28.26 -12.23
N GLU A 320 -29.13 29.09 -12.78
CA GLU A 320 -27.74 28.71 -13.01
C GLU A 320 -26.99 28.46 -11.69
N GLY A 321 -27.20 29.33 -10.70
CA GLY A 321 -26.62 29.17 -9.36
C GLY A 321 -27.10 27.89 -8.67
N ALA A 322 -28.41 27.59 -8.76
CA ALA A 322 -28.99 26.37 -8.22
C ALA A 322 -28.40 25.12 -8.89
N LEU A 323 -28.25 25.14 -10.21
CA LEU A 323 -27.65 24.04 -10.97
C LEU A 323 -26.18 23.84 -10.63
N ALA A 324 -25.39 24.92 -10.54
CA ALA A 324 -23.97 24.86 -10.17
C ALA A 324 -23.77 24.32 -8.75
N PHE A 325 -24.58 24.79 -7.79
CA PHE A 325 -24.59 24.28 -6.43
C PHE A 325 -24.93 22.79 -6.39
N PHE A 326 -26.01 22.38 -7.07
CA PHE A 326 -26.41 20.99 -7.15
C PHE A 326 -25.31 20.11 -7.74
N ASN A 327 -24.73 20.49 -8.88
CA ASN A 327 -23.64 19.74 -9.51
C ASN A 327 -22.42 19.61 -8.61
N THR A 328 -22.09 20.65 -7.84
CA THR A 328 -20.97 20.64 -6.89
C THR A 328 -21.25 19.65 -5.75
N VAL A 329 -22.43 19.73 -5.14
CA VAL A 329 -22.85 18.81 -4.06
C VAL A 329 -22.89 17.38 -4.57
N VAL A 330 -23.48 17.12 -5.73
CA VAL A 330 -23.57 15.78 -6.31
C VAL A 330 -22.19 15.20 -6.62
N SER A 331 -21.26 16.01 -7.14
CA SER A 331 -19.90 15.58 -7.47
C SER A 331 -19.08 15.16 -6.24
N LEU A 332 -19.43 15.68 -5.05
CA LEU A 332 -18.81 15.23 -3.79
C LEU A 332 -19.22 13.80 -3.41
N PHE A 333 -20.40 13.34 -3.84
CA PHE A 333 -20.96 12.04 -3.43
C PHE A 333 -20.95 10.98 -4.54
N LEU A 334 -21.13 11.38 -5.79
CA LEU A 334 -21.17 10.50 -6.96
C LEU A 334 -19.82 10.56 -7.67
N LYS A 335 -19.04 9.48 -7.53
CA LYS A 335 -17.81 9.31 -8.30
C LYS A 335 -18.17 8.81 -9.71
N PRO A 336 -17.57 9.38 -10.78
CA PRO A 336 -17.73 8.84 -12.12
C PRO A 336 -17.30 7.37 -12.16
N THR A 337 -18.13 6.51 -12.75
CA THR A 337 -17.78 5.11 -12.97
C THR A 337 -17.11 5.01 -14.34
N ARG A 338 -15.93 4.38 -14.41
CA ARG A 338 -15.29 4.07 -15.68
C ARG A 338 -15.90 2.80 -16.25
N LEU A 339 -16.16 2.79 -17.55
CA LEU A 339 -16.58 1.57 -18.23
C LEU A 339 -15.43 0.56 -18.24
N VAL A 340 -15.79 -0.72 -18.20
CA VAL A 340 -14.86 -1.83 -18.36
C VAL A 340 -14.23 -1.74 -19.76
N GLY A 341 -12.92 -1.88 -19.83
CA GLY A 341 -12.13 -1.79 -21.05
C GLY A 341 -11.20 -3.00 -21.22
N TYR A 342 -10.98 -3.39 -22.47
CA TYR A 342 -10.03 -4.44 -22.85
C TYR A 342 -8.63 -3.87 -23.11
N ASP A 343 -7.60 -4.64 -22.80
CA ASP A 343 -6.20 -4.28 -23.01
C ASP A 343 -5.73 -4.64 -24.43
N TYR A 344 -5.83 -3.70 -25.36
CA TYR A 344 -5.33 -3.85 -26.74
C TYR A 344 -3.90 -3.34 -26.95
N LYS A 345 -2.98 -3.51 -25.98
CA LYS A 345 -1.55 -3.13 -26.11
C LYS A 345 -0.86 -3.65 -27.36
N ARG A 346 -1.25 -4.84 -27.85
CA ARG A 346 -0.66 -5.49 -29.04
C ARG A 346 -1.39 -5.16 -30.36
N GLY A 347 -2.34 -4.24 -30.33
CA GLY A 347 -3.17 -3.83 -31.47
C GLY A 347 -4.61 -4.35 -31.36
N MET A 348 -5.51 -3.68 -32.09
CA MET A 348 -6.94 -4.04 -32.10
C MET A 348 -7.20 -5.22 -33.06
N PRO A 349 -7.89 -6.28 -32.60
CA PRO A 349 -8.26 -7.39 -33.47
C PRO A 349 -9.30 -6.93 -34.51
N PRO A 350 -9.43 -7.62 -35.66
CA PRO A 350 -10.37 -7.26 -36.71
C PRO A 350 -11.82 -7.12 -36.23
N GLU A 351 -12.23 -7.98 -35.29
CA GLU A 351 -13.57 -8.04 -34.71
C GLU A 351 -13.89 -6.84 -33.81
N ALA A 352 -12.88 -6.20 -33.21
CA ALA A 352 -13.05 -5.03 -32.33
C ALA A 352 -12.80 -3.70 -33.03
N ARG A 353 -12.56 -3.70 -34.36
CA ARG A 353 -12.30 -2.47 -35.12
C ARG A 353 -13.55 -1.59 -35.09
N THR A 354 -13.45 -0.50 -34.34
CA THR A 354 -14.54 0.46 -34.15
C THR A 354 -14.13 1.81 -34.73
N LEU A 355 -14.96 2.37 -35.61
CA LEU A 355 -14.79 3.74 -36.08
C LEU A 355 -15.43 4.68 -35.05
N VAL A 356 -14.61 5.43 -34.32
CA VAL A 356 -15.09 6.46 -33.40
C VAL A 356 -15.18 7.78 -34.16
N VAL A 357 -16.38 8.27 -34.41
CA VAL A 357 -16.61 9.60 -34.99
C VAL A 357 -16.73 10.59 -33.83
N VAL A 358 -15.70 11.40 -33.62
CA VAL A 358 -15.74 12.51 -32.67
C VAL A 358 -16.12 13.78 -33.44
N PRO A 359 -17.35 14.31 -33.30
CA PRO A 359 -17.73 15.56 -33.93
C PRO A 359 -16.99 16.70 -33.21
N SER A 360 -15.97 17.22 -33.87
CA SER A 360 -15.12 18.31 -33.34
C SER A 360 -15.29 19.55 -34.22
N LEU A 361 -15.55 20.69 -33.59
CA LEU A 361 -15.44 22.00 -34.23
C LEU A 361 -13.98 22.46 -34.13
N ILE A 362 -13.25 22.38 -35.25
CA ILE A 362 -11.87 22.86 -35.33
C ILE A 362 -11.91 24.39 -35.48
N GLY A 363 -11.63 25.10 -34.38
CA GLY A 363 -11.74 26.57 -34.31
C GLY A 363 -10.62 27.34 -35.01
N SER A 364 -9.42 26.77 -35.11
CA SER A 364 -8.29 27.31 -35.88
C SER A 364 -7.36 26.19 -36.31
N ARG A 365 -6.59 26.43 -37.37
CA ARG A 365 -5.72 25.42 -38.02
C ARG A 365 -4.33 25.29 -37.37
N ASP A 366 -4.07 26.04 -36.31
CA ASP A 366 -2.79 26.05 -35.58
C ASP A 366 -2.87 25.26 -34.28
#